data_AF-H1Z0H1-F1
#
_entry.id   AF-H1Z0H1-F1
#
_cell.length_a   1.000
_cell.length_b   1.000
_cell.length_c   1.000
_cell.angle_alpha   90.00
_cell.angle_beta   90.00
_cell.angle_gamma   90.00
#
_symmetry.space_group_name_H-M   'P 1'
#
loop_
_entity.id
_entity.type
_entity.pdbx_description
1 polymer ?
#
loop_
_entity_poly.entity_id
_entity_poly.type
_entity_poly.pdbx_seq_one_letter_code
_entity_poly.pdbx_strand_id
1 'polypeptide(L)'
;MAKDKEAVKEKTEQLIEMTAGFCDECLDEEYKELCEKLIRKMSRKRTVPFMTGRMDIWAASVIYALGSINFLFDKNTQPYATADDICDYFGTKKSTTSQKSKVIRDLFKMSYFDDEFSTGRMREKNPFNSFVMIDGMIVPKSVLPPELREEIEIIEELKRK
;
A
#
# COMPACT_ATOMS: atom_id res chain seq x y z
N MET A 1 25.51 5.29 -16.08
CA MET A 1 25.04 3.88 -15.98
C MET A 1 25.37 3.22 -14.64
N ALA A 2 26.64 3.01 -14.25
CA ALA A 2 26.94 2.43 -12.92
C ALA A 2 26.69 3.43 -11.77
N LYS A 3 27.10 4.69 -11.95
CA LYS A 3 26.90 5.78 -10.99
C LYS A 3 25.41 6.07 -10.69
N ASP A 4 24.54 5.92 -11.69
CA ASP A 4 23.09 6.12 -11.53
C ASP A 4 22.45 4.98 -10.74
N LYS A 5 22.95 3.74 -10.90
CA LYS A 5 22.46 2.58 -10.13
C LYS A 5 22.82 2.69 -8.65
N GLU A 6 24.04 3.13 -8.34
CA GLU A 6 24.45 3.33 -6.94
C GLU A 6 23.65 4.45 -6.28
N ALA A 7 23.46 5.58 -6.97
CA ALA A 7 22.63 6.68 -6.46
C ALA A 7 21.16 6.27 -6.24
N VAL A 8 20.59 5.44 -7.12
CA VAL A 8 19.25 4.86 -6.92
C VAL A 8 19.22 3.97 -5.69
N LYS A 9 20.23 3.13 -5.50
CA LYS A 9 20.33 2.23 -4.34
C LYS A 9 20.42 3.03 -3.03
N GLU A 10 21.31 4.01 -2.95
CA GLU A 10 21.48 4.88 -1.79
C GLU A 10 20.17 5.58 -1.42
N LYS A 11 19.50 6.21 -2.40
CA LYS A 11 18.19 6.85 -2.17
C LYS A 11 17.08 5.87 -1.83
N THR A 12 17.15 4.63 -2.32
CA THR A 12 16.19 3.56 -1.97
C THR A 12 16.31 3.24 -0.48
N GLU A 13 17.52 2.95 0.00
CA GLU A 13 17.75 2.60 1.40
C GLU A 13 17.45 3.80 2.33
N GLN A 14 17.79 5.03 1.91
CA GLN A 14 17.41 6.25 2.64
C GLN A 14 15.89 6.38 2.79
N LEU A 15 15.11 6.14 1.73
CA LEU A 15 13.64 6.19 1.84
C LEU A 15 13.11 5.11 2.77
N ILE A 16 13.65 3.88 2.67
CA ILE A 16 13.23 2.76 3.53
C ILE A 16 13.44 3.14 4.99
N GLU A 17 14.63 3.63 5.34
CA GLU A 17 14.97 4.07 6.70
C GLU A 17 14.05 5.20 7.18
N MET A 18 13.81 6.22 6.36
CA MET A 18 12.92 7.33 6.71
C MET A 18 11.48 6.87 6.96
N THR A 19 10.95 5.96 6.14
CA THR A 19 9.59 5.41 6.34
C THR A 19 9.53 4.44 7.51
N ALA A 20 10.58 3.66 7.74
CA ALA A 20 10.69 2.75 8.87
C ALA A 20 10.62 3.51 10.19
N GLY A 21 11.32 4.65 10.33
CA GLY A 21 11.25 5.48 11.54
C GLY A 21 9.83 5.93 11.88
N PHE A 22 9.05 6.38 10.88
CA PHE A 22 7.64 6.72 11.12
C PHE A 22 6.80 5.50 11.48
N CYS A 23 7.03 4.35 10.82
CA CYS A 23 6.26 3.14 11.11
C CYS A 23 6.56 2.62 12.52
N ASP A 24 7.82 2.65 12.94
CA ASP A 24 8.26 2.24 14.27
C ASP A 24 7.69 3.15 15.39
N GLU A 25 7.54 4.45 15.12
CA GLU A 25 7.02 5.42 16.10
C GLU A 25 5.48 5.50 16.11
N CYS A 26 4.83 5.43 14.94
CA CYS A 26 3.42 5.81 14.78
C CYS A 26 2.52 4.68 14.25
N LEU A 27 3.07 3.62 13.65
CA LEU A 27 2.30 2.55 13.00
C LEU A 27 2.70 1.16 13.53
N ASP A 28 3.04 0.24 12.64
CA ASP A 28 3.39 -1.15 12.94
C ASP A 28 4.35 -1.72 11.87
N GLU A 29 4.77 -2.97 12.11
CA GLU A 29 5.68 -3.69 11.22
C GLU A 29 5.04 -3.99 9.85
N GLU A 30 3.73 -4.20 9.75
CA GLU A 30 3.08 -4.45 8.46
C GLU A 30 3.19 -3.22 7.55
N TYR A 31 2.97 -2.01 8.08
CA TYR A 31 3.18 -0.79 7.30
C TYR A 31 4.64 -0.59 6.89
N LYS A 32 5.59 -0.98 7.74
CA LYS A 32 7.03 -0.92 7.43
C LYS A 32 7.38 -1.82 6.25
N GLU A 33 6.91 -3.07 6.28
CA GLU A 33 7.09 -4.02 5.17
C GLU A 33 6.44 -3.52 3.88
N LEU A 34 5.21 -2.97 3.96
CA LEU A 34 4.51 -2.40 2.80
C LEU A 34 5.25 -1.19 2.22
N CYS A 35 5.77 -0.29 3.07
CA CYS A 35 6.59 0.85 2.65
C CYS A 35 7.84 0.38 1.91
N GLU A 36 8.60 -0.55 2.49
CA GLU A 36 9.80 -1.11 1.86
C GLU A 36 9.48 -1.73 0.50
N LYS A 37 8.45 -2.58 0.45
CA LYS A 37 7.99 -3.22 -0.79
C LYS A 37 7.68 -2.19 -1.88
N LEU A 38 6.93 -1.14 -1.54
CA LEU A 38 6.56 -0.07 -2.46
C LEU A 38 7.80 0.70 -2.96
N ILE A 39 8.69 1.09 -2.05
CA ILE A 39 9.92 1.82 -2.39
C ILE A 39 10.82 0.98 -3.31
N ARG A 40 10.98 -0.31 -3.02
CA ARG A 40 11.74 -1.24 -3.89
C ARG A 40 11.08 -1.45 -5.25
N LYS A 41 9.75 -1.32 -5.36
CA LYS A 41 9.08 -1.30 -6.67
C LYS A 41 9.29 0.02 -7.41
N MET A 42 9.27 1.15 -6.71
CA MET A 42 9.55 2.46 -7.30
C MET A 42 10.98 2.53 -7.86
N SER A 43 11.96 1.93 -7.18
CA SER A 43 13.37 1.91 -7.61
C SER A 43 13.62 1.10 -8.90
N ARG A 44 12.69 0.22 -9.27
CA ARG A 44 12.78 -0.62 -10.49
C ARG A 44 12.07 -0.01 -11.70
N LYS A 45 11.40 1.14 -11.56
CA LYS A 45 10.75 1.82 -12.70
C LYS A 45 11.82 2.35 -13.66
N ARG A 46 11.53 2.32 -14.97
CA ARG A 46 12.41 2.87 -16.02
C ARG A 46 12.87 4.29 -15.70
N THR A 47 11.97 5.09 -15.14
CA THR A 47 12.27 6.41 -14.60
C THR A 47 11.94 6.36 -13.11
N VAL A 48 12.99 6.31 -12.28
CA VAL A 48 12.87 6.19 -10.83
C VAL A 48 12.37 7.53 -10.26
N PRO A 49 11.15 7.58 -9.70
CA PRO A 49 10.46 8.84 -9.44
C PRO A 49 11.15 9.68 -8.36
N PHE A 50 11.70 9.03 -7.32
CA PHE A 50 12.36 9.71 -6.19
C PHE A 50 13.78 10.19 -6.48
N MET A 51 14.28 10.01 -7.71
CA MET A 51 15.55 10.62 -8.10
C MET A 51 15.47 12.15 -8.15
N THR A 52 14.26 12.70 -8.26
CA THR A 52 13.98 14.15 -8.28
C THR A 52 13.08 14.55 -7.11
N GLY A 53 13.19 15.81 -6.67
CA GLY A 53 12.45 16.32 -5.51
C GLY A 53 13.10 15.95 -4.18
N ARG A 54 12.51 16.43 -3.09
CA ARG A 54 13.04 16.22 -1.73
C ARG A 54 12.61 14.86 -1.16
N MET A 55 13.51 14.22 -0.41
CA MET A 55 13.31 12.87 0.13
C MET A 55 12.23 12.81 1.22
N ASP A 56 12.11 13.85 2.05
CA ASP A 56 11.04 14.02 3.05
C ASP A 56 9.65 13.98 2.43
N ILE A 57 9.45 14.67 1.30
CA ILE A 57 8.17 14.65 0.58
C ILE A 57 7.90 13.24 0.04
N TRP A 58 8.92 12.54 -0.48
CA TRP A 58 8.75 11.17 -0.96
C TRP A 58 8.42 10.18 0.15
N ALA A 59 9.11 10.24 1.29
CA ALA A 59 8.83 9.41 2.46
C ALA A 59 7.40 9.62 2.96
N ALA A 60 7.01 10.88 3.20
CA ALA A 60 5.65 11.23 3.59
C ALA A 60 4.62 10.74 2.57
N SER A 61 4.92 10.86 1.27
CA SER A 61 4.00 10.45 0.20
C SER A 61 3.81 8.94 0.11
N VAL A 62 4.84 8.14 0.40
CA VAL A 62 4.75 6.66 0.44
C VAL A 62 3.77 6.22 1.52
N ILE A 63 3.96 6.71 2.75
CA ILE A 63 3.08 6.39 3.88
C ILE A 63 1.68 6.91 3.61
N TYR A 64 1.55 8.14 3.11
CA TYR A 64 0.25 8.70 2.76
C TYR A 64 -0.47 7.85 1.70
N ALA A 65 0.24 7.38 0.66
CA ALA A 65 -0.35 6.57 -0.40
C ALA A 65 -0.90 5.26 0.14
N LEU A 66 -0.09 4.54 0.92
CA LEU A 66 -0.48 3.28 1.57
C LEU A 66 -1.61 3.50 2.59
N GLY A 67 -1.49 4.54 3.43
CA GLY A 67 -2.51 4.87 4.42
C GLY A 67 -3.85 5.23 3.79
N SER A 68 -3.85 5.88 2.62
CA SER A 68 -5.08 6.21 1.91
C SER A 68 -5.85 4.98 1.46
N ILE A 69 -5.17 3.96 0.91
CA ILE A 69 -5.84 2.75 0.42
C ILE A 69 -6.17 1.76 1.55
N ASN A 70 -5.55 1.92 2.71
CA ASN A 70 -5.71 1.07 3.89
C ASN A 70 -6.52 1.69 5.03
N PHE A 71 -7.23 2.80 4.76
CA PHE A 71 -8.07 3.49 5.73
C PHE A 71 -7.33 3.98 6.98
N LEU A 72 -6.02 4.24 6.91
CA LEU A 72 -5.21 4.70 8.05
C LEU A 72 -5.76 5.96 8.73
N PHE A 73 -6.41 6.82 7.95
CA PHE A 73 -6.97 8.10 8.42
C PHE A 73 -8.35 7.98 9.08
N ASP A 74 -8.91 6.77 9.18
CA ASP A 74 -10.17 6.53 9.88
C ASP A 74 -9.87 6.13 11.33
N LYS A 75 -10.35 6.93 12.28
CA LYS A 75 -10.15 6.72 13.74
C LYS A 75 -10.66 5.38 14.26
N ASN A 76 -11.47 4.66 13.48
CA ASN A 76 -11.97 3.33 13.82
C ASN A 76 -11.07 2.19 13.29
N THR A 77 -9.92 2.51 12.70
CA THR A 77 -8.90 1.55 12.27
C THR A 77 -7.74 1.51 13.24
N GLN A 78 -7.04 0.39 13.28
CA GLN A 78 -5.75 0.27 13.94
C GLN A 78 -4.77 -0.38 12.96
N PRO A 79 -3.56 0.18 12.79
CA PRO A 79 -3.11 1.46 13.35
C PRO A 79 -3.93 2.66 12.80
N TYR A 80 -3.87 3.80 13.50
CA TYR A 80 -4.49 5.06 13.10
C TYR A 80 -3.46 6.18 13.17
N ALA A 81 -3.34 6.93 12.09
CA ALA A 81 -2.58 8.16 12.04
C ALA A 81 -3.29 9.12 11.10
N THR A 82 -3.24 10.42 11.37
CA THR A 82 -3.79 11.44 10.50
C THR A 82 -2.82 11.80 9.38
N ALA A 83 -3.35 12.45 8.35
CA ALA A 83 -2.51 13.08 7.35
C ALA A 83 -1.60 14.18 7.93
N ASP A 84 -2.01 14.81 9.04
CA ASP A 84 -1.22 15.84 9.70
C ASP A 84 -0.06 15.21 10.48
N ASP A 85 -0.28 14.09 11.18
CA ASP A 85 0.80 13.33 11.87
C ASP A 85 1.93 12.96 10.90
N ILE A 86 1.59 12.48 9.70
CA ILE A 86 2.57 12.19 8.64
C ILE A 86 3.29 13.48 8.22
N CYS A 87 2.55 14.56 7.96
CA CYS A 87 3.13 15.78 7.44
C CYS A 87 4.06 16.45 8.45
N ASP A 88 3.66 16.48 9.72
CA ASP A 88 4.41 17.08 10.82
C ASP A 88 5.69 16.30 11.10
N TYR A 89 5.62 14.95 11.13
CA TYR A 89 6.80 14.10 11.31
C TYR A 89 7.88 14.36 10.25
N PHE A 90 7.49 14.48 8.98
CA PHE A 90 8.45 14.72 7.88
C PHE A 90 8.73 16.21 7.61
N GLY A 91 8.05 17.15 8.29
CA GLY A 91 8.17 18.58 8.00
C GLY A 91 7.68 18.97 6.60
N THR A 92 6.60 18.34 6.12
CA THR A 92 6.05 18.51 4.77
C THR A 92 4.71 19.23 4.76
N LYS A 93 4.31 19.77 3.60
CA LYS A 93 2.98 20.38 3.43
C LYS A 93 1.97 19.36 2.93
N LYS A 94 0.81 19.30 3.58
CA LYS A 94 -0.31 18.40 3.25
C LYS A 94 -0.70 18.41 1.77
N SER A 95 -0.79 19.58 1.14
CA SER A 95 -1.13 19.69 -0.29
C SER A 95 -0.07 19.04 -1.19
N THR A 96 1.21 19.26 -0.89
CA THR A 96 2.32 18.67 -1.65
C THR A 96 2.39 17.16 -1.45
N THR A 97 2.25 16.69 -0.21
CA THR A 97 2.29 15.27 0.15
C THR A 97 1.09 14.51 -0.45
N SER A 98 -0.13 15.04 -0.36
CA SER A 98 -1.32 14.42 -0.93
C SER A 98 -1.30 14.37 -2.47
N GLN A 99 -0.79 15.40 -3.14
CA GLN A 99 -0.63 15.40 -4.59
C GLN A 99 0.41 14.37 -5.04
N LYS A 100 1.55 14.29 -4.33
CA LYS A 100 2.61 13.35 -4.68
C LYS A 100 2.25 11.91 -4.31
N SER A 101 1.50 11.67 -3.24
CA SER A 101 0.95 10.34 -2.94
C SER A 101 -0.04 9.86 -4.01
N LYS A 102 -0.85 10.77 -4.59
CA LYS A 102 -1.68 10.44 -5.75
C LYS A 102 -0.83 9.97 -6.94
N VAL A 103 0.30 10.61 -7.23
CA VAL A 103 1.23 10.15 -8.29
C VAL A 103 1.70 8.72 -8.04
N ILE A 104 2.01 8.36 -6.79
CA ILE A 104 2.39 6.98 -6.43
C ILE A 104 1.22 6.02 -6.70
N ARG A 105 0.02 6.35 -6.22
CA ARG A 105 -1.17 5.51 -6.44
C ARG A 105 -1.46 5.32 -7.93
N ASP A 106 -1.42 6.39 -8.72
CA ASP A 106 -1.67 6.35 -10.16
C ASP A 106 -0.58 5.52 -10.88
N LEU A 107 0.69 5.61 -10.46
CA LEU A 107 1.83 4.85 -11.03
C LEU A 107 1.74 3.33 -10.81
N PHE A 108 1.10 2.90 -9.73
CA PHE A 108 0.92 1.50 -9.37
C PHE A 108 -0.53 1.01 -9.51
N LYS A 109 -1.44 1.89 -9.96
CA LYS A 109 -2.89 1.63 -10.05
C LYS A 109 -3.50 1.18 -8.71
N MET A 110 -2.97 1.72 -7.61
CA MET A 110 -3.43 1.37 -6.27
C MET A 110 -4.83 1.91 -6.03
N SER A 111 -5.67 1.07 -5.43
CA SER A 111 -7.01 1.42 -4.98
C SER A 111 -7.34 0.70 -3.67
N TYR A 112 -8.52 0.91 -3.11
CA TYR A 112 -8.94 0.16 -1.94
C TYR A 112 -8.95 -1.33 -2.24
N PHE A 113 -8.56 -2.14 -1.25
CA PHE A 113 -8.46 -3.60 -1.38
C PHE A 113 -7.46 -4.06 -2.46
N ASP A 114 -6.41 -3.26 -2.70
CA ASP A 114 -5.29 -3.62 -3.59
C ASP A 114 -4.68 -4.97 -3.18
N ASP A 115 -4.53 -5.88 -4.13
CA ASP A 115 -4.04 -7.24 -3.86
C ASP A 115 -2.65 -7.26 -3.22
N GLU A 116 -1.82 -6.26 -3.54
CA GLU A 116 -0.40 -6.27 -3.21
C GLU A 116 -0.06 -5.39 -2.01
N PHE A 117 -0.76 -4.27 -1.89
CA PHE A 117 -0.46 -3.20 -0.92
C PHE A 117 -1.55 -3.02 0.14
N SER A 118 -2.56 -3.89 0.17
CA SER A 118 -3.47 -3.97 1.31
C SER A 118 -2.75 -4.52 2.55
N THR A 119 -3.16 -4.06 3.72
CA THR A 119 -2.89 -4.69 5.02
C THR A 119 -3.68 -6.00 5.16
N GLY A 120 -3.31 -6.86 6.10
CA GLY A 120 -4.00 -8.12 6.40
C GLY A 120 -5.46 -7.87 6.74
N ARG A 121 -5.71 -6.88 7.60
CA ARG A 121 -7.06 -6.41 7.94
C ARG A 121 -7.88 -6.03 6.71
N MET A 122 -7.28 -5.32 5.75
CA MET A 122 -7.96 -4.92 4.52
C MET A 122 -8.25 -6.09 3.59
N ARG A 123 -7.33 -7.06 3.50
CA ARG A 123 -7.56 -8.32 2.77
C ARG A 123 -8.69 -9.13 3.39
N GLU A 124 -8.72 -9.25 4.72
CA GLU A 124 -9.76 -10.00 5.44
C GLU A 124 -11.14 -9.34 5.30
N LYS A 125 -11.21 -8.02 5.45
CA LYS A 125 -12.45 -7.24 5.36
C LYS A 125 -12.83 -6.84 3.93
N ASN A 126 -12.17 -7.42 2.92
CA ASN A 126 -12.48 -7.12 1.55
C ASN A 126 -13.92 -7.55 1.22
N PRO A 127 -14.84 -6.62 0.88
CA PRO A 127 -16.23 -6.94 0.59
C PRO A 127 -16.36 -7.88 -0.61
N PHE A 128 -15.37 -7.90 -1.51
CA PHE A 128 -15.34 -8.81 -2.65
C PHE A 128 -15.10 -10.27 -2.24
N ASN A 129 -14.60 -10.56 -1.03
CA ASN A 129 -14.44 -11.94 -0.53
C ASN A 129 -15.78 -12.68 -0.43
N SER A 130 -16.90 -11.96 -0.33
CA SER A 130 -18.25 -12.52 -0.30
C SER A 130 -18.84 -12.76 -1.68
N PHE A 131 -18.11 -12.47 -2.75
CA PHE A 131 -18.55 -12.61 -4.13
C PHE A 131 -17.61 -13.53 -4.90
N VAL A 132 -18.13 -14.14 -5.96
CA VAL A 132 -17.35 -14.90 -6.94
C VAL A 132 -17.77 -14.54 -8.35
N MET A 133 -16.87 -14.77 -9.30
CA MET A 133 -17.16 -14.60 -10.72
C MET A 133 -17.49 -15.96 -11.34
N ILE A 134 -18.72 -16.12 -11.82
CA ILE A 134 -19.20 -17.33 -12.52
C ILE A 134 -19.70 -16.87 -13.89
N ASP A 135 -19.10 -17.39 -14.97
CA ASP A 135 -19.45 -17.04 -16.35
C ASP A 135 -19.53 -15.53 -16.64
N GLY A 136 -18.62 -14.75 -16.02
CA GLY A 136 -18.55 -13.30 -16.17
C GLY A 136 -19.57 -12.52 -15.34
N MET A 137 -20.40 -13.19 -14.54
CA MET A 137 -21.32 -12.57 -13.58
C MET A 137 -20.74 -12.58 -12.17
N ILE A 138 -20.89 -11.46 -11.45
CA ILE A 138 -20.53 -11.34 -10.04
C ILE A 138 -21.71 -11.85 -9.21
N VAL A 139 -21.51 -12.95 -8.49
CA VAL A 139 -22.55 -13.65 -7.70
C VAL A 139 -22.16 -13.65 -6.23
N PRO A 140 -23.07 -13.28 -5.30
CA PRO A 140 -22.82 -13.44 -3.87
C PRO A 140 -22.68 -14.93 -3.50
N LYS A 141 -21.65 -15.27 -2.70
CA LYS A 141 -21.49 -16.64 -2.17
C LYS A 141 -22.72 -17.11 -1.40
N SER A 142 -23.45 -16.18 -0.76
CA SER A 142 -24.65 -16.45 0.03
C SER A 142 -25.85 -16.98 -0.77
N VAL A 143 -25.85 -16.88 -2.11
CA VAL A 143 -26.93 -17.41 -2.95
C VAL A 143 -26.54 -18.69 -3.71
N LEU A 144 -25.27 -19.12 -3.61
CA LEU A 144 -24.81 -20.33 -4.27
C LEU A 144 -25.37 -21.59 -3.59
N PRO A 145 -25.64 -22.66 -4.36
CA PRO A 145 -25.84 -24.00 -3.80
C PRO A 145 -24.70 -24.41 -2.86
N PRO A 146 -24.97 -25.16 -1.77
CA PRO A 146 -23.95 -25.57 -0.80
C PRO A 146 -22.75 -26.27 -1.44
N GLU A 147 -22.98 -27.12 -2.44
CA GLU A 147 -21.96 -27.90 -3.11
C GLU A 147 -20.93 -27.00 -3.80
N LEU A 148 -21.40 -25.94 -4.47
CA LEU A 148 -20.52 -24.97 -5.12
C LEU A 148 -19.77 -24.10 -4.11
N ARG A 149 -20.31 -23.86 -2.91
CA ARG A 149 -19.59 -23.11 -1.86
C ARG A 149 -18.39 -23.90 -1.34
N GLU A 150 -18.58 -25.19 -1.07
CA GLU A 150 -17.51 -26.08 -0.58
C GLU A 150 -16.37 -26.17 -1.61
N GLU A 151 -16.70 -26.34 -2.89
CA GLU A 151 -15.68 -26.35 -3.96
C GLU A 151 -14.89 -25.03 -4.04
N ILE A 152 -15.58 -23.89 -3.92
CA ILE A 152 -14.94 -22.56 -3.95
C ILE A 152 -14.01 -22.39 -2.74
N GLU A 153 -14.43 -22.79 -1.54
CA GLU A 153 -13.62 -22.70 -0.32
C GLU A 153 -12.33 -23.52 -0.45
N ILE A 154 -12.42 -24.75 -0.97
CA ILE A 154 -11.25 -25.60 -1.23
C ILE A 154 -10.30 -24.94 -2.23
N ILE A 155 -10.83 -24.39 -3.33
CA ILE A 155 -10.02 -23.69 -4.35
C ILE A 155 -9.33 -22.45 -3.76
N GLU A 156 -10.03 -21.68 -2.92
CA GLU A 156 -9.47 -20.50 -2.26
C GLU A 156 -8.36 -20.88 -1.26
N GLU A 157 -8.51 -21.95 -0.50
CA GLU A 157 -7.46 -22.47 0.39
C GLU A 157 -6.22 -22.93 -0.37
N LEU A 158 -6.39 -23.59 -1.52
CA LEU A 158 -5.27 -24.02 -2.35
C LEU A 158 -4.49 -22.83 -2.95
N LYS A 159 -5.16 -21.70 -3.24
CA LYS A 159 -4.51 -20.49 -3.74
C LYS A 159 -3.78 -19.67 -2.67
N ARG A 160 -4.06 -19.92 -1.39
CA ARG A 160 -3.39 -19.23 -0.25
C ARG A 160 -2.11 -19.93 0.21
N LYS A 161 -1.83 -21.15 -0.27
CA LYS A 161 -0.59 -21.90 -0.04
C LYS A 161 0.41 -21.62 -1.15
#